data_AF-A0A412SXZ1-F1
#
_entry.id   AF-A0A412SXZ1-F1
#
_cell.length_a   1.000
_cell.length_b   1.000
_cell.length_c   1.000
_cell.angle_alpha   90.00
_cell.angle_beta   90.00
_cell.angle_gamma   90.00
#
_symmetry.space_group_name_H-M   'P 1'
#
loop_
_entity.id
_entity.type
_entity.pdbx_description
1 polymer ?
#
loop_
_entity_poly.entity_id
_entity_poly.type
_entity_poly.pdbx_seq_one_letter_code
_entity_poly.pdbx_strand_id
1 'polypeptide(L)' 'MKTIDMELNIDDRVWVQEYDSDGEPLRLRYAKVLGIVPHEEKPPEVMVSYLDGRRKDECVPLEYVKEHCKKDYY' A
#
# COMPACT_ATOMS: atom_id res chain seq x y z
N MET A 1 11.77 -16.51 4.06
CA MET A 1 11.01 -15.37 3.50
C MET A 1 11.43 -14.14 4.28
N LYS A 2 11.89 -13.08 3.61
CA LYS A 2 12.21 -11.82 4.30
C LYS A 2 10.88 -11.23 4.79
N THR A 3 10.57 -11.41 6.06
CA THR A 3 9.62 -10.55 6.76
C THR A 3 10.21 -9.16 6.63
N ILE A 4 9.66 -8.36 5.72
CA ILE A 4 9.95 -6.94 5.69
C ILE A 4 9.31 -6.43 6.99
N ASP A 5 10.12 -6.00 7.96
CA ASP A 5 9.70 -5.21 9.12
C ASP A 5 9.18 -3.85 8.61
N MET A 6 8.05 -3.90 7.91
CA MET A 6 7.39 -2.76 7.30
C MET A 6 6.42 -2.19 8.35
N GLU A 7 6.95 -1.37 9.25
CA GLU A 7 6.13 -0.50 10.10
C GLU A 7 5.53 0.60 9.21
N LEU A 8 4.36 0.34 8.63
CA LEU A 8 3.56 1.34 7.94
C LEU A 8 2.73 2.11 8.97
N ASN A 9 2.90 3.43 8.99
CA ASN A 9 2.12 4.33 9.82
C ASN A 9 0.99 4.98 9.02
N ILE A 10 -0.08 5.35 9.73
CA ILE A 10 -1.10 6.24 9.16
C ILE A 10 -0.40 7.51 8.66
N ASP A 11 -0.83 8.00 7.51
CA ASP A 11 -0.26 9.12 6.78
C ASP A 11 1.07 8.89 6.05
N ASP A 12 1.67 7.70 6.14
CA ASP A 12 2.83 7.36 5.31
C ASP A 12 2.45 7.39 3.83
N ARG A 13 3.40 7.82 3.00
CA ARG A 13 3.20 7.86 1.55
C ARG A 13 3.89 6.68 0.91
N VAL A 14 3.15 5.95 0.10
CA VAL A 14 3.55 4.67 -0.45
C VAL A 14 3.37 4.62 -1.97
N TRP A 15 4.19 3.79 -2.61
CA TRP A 15 3.99 3.35 -3.98
C TRP A 15 3.31 1.99 -3.98
N VAL A 16 2.11 1.95 -4.56
CA VAL A 16 1.29 0.75 -4.71
C VAL A 16 1.41 0.25 -6.14
N GLN A 17 1.75 -1.02 -6.30
CA GLN A 17 1.77 -1.69 -7.60
C GLN A 17 0.35 -2.00 -8.06
N GLU A 18 -0.02 -1.48 -9.23
CA GLU A 18 -1.22 -1.87 -9.95
C GLU A 18 -0.89 -3.03 -10.89
N TYR A 19 -1.80 -4.01 -10.95
CA TYR A 19 -1.73 -5.16 -11.83
C TYR A 19 -2.89 -5.13 -12.82
N ASP A 20 -2.71 -5.70 -14.01
CA ASP A 20 -3.80 -5.91 -14.95
C ASP A 20 -4.63 -7.17 -14.60
N SER A 21 -5.57 -7.51 -15.48
CA SER A 21 -6.44 -8.67 -15.31
C SER A 21 -5.70 -10.01 -15.43
N ASP A 22 -4.53 -10.03 -16.05
CA ASP A 22 -3.68 -11.22 -16.19
C ASP A 22 -2.69 -11.36 -15.00
N GLY A 23 -2.65 -10.37 -14.11
CA GLY A 23 -1.76 -10.33 -12.95
C GLY A 23 -0.37 -9.77 -13.28
N GLU A 24 -0.20 -9.14 -14.44
CA GLU A 24 1.05 -8.51 -14.84
C GLU A 24 1.16 -7.08 -14.27
N PRO A 25 2.36 -6.66 -13.83
CA PRO A 25 2.56 -5.34 -13.23
C PRO A 25 2.38 -4.24 -14.28
N LEU A 26 1.39 -3.38 -14.10
CA LEU A 26 1.09 -2.26 -15.00
C LEU A 26 1.89 -1.00 -14.67
N ARG A 27 1.75 -0.49 -13.44
CA ARG A 27 2.39 0.76 -12.99
C ARG A 27 2.38 0.89 -11.47
N LEU A 28 3.28 1.73 -10.97
CA LEU A 28 3.24 2.20 -9.58
C LEU A 28 2.32 3.41 -9.46
N ARG A 29 1.55 3.47 -8.38
CA ARG A 29 0.69 4.59 -8.03
C ARG A 29 1.03 5.13 -6.67
N TYR A 30 0.98 6.46 -6.56
CA TYR A 30 1.28 7.12 -5.31
C TYR A 30 0.03 7.23 -4.45
N ALA A 31 0.13 6.76 -3.21
CA ALA A 31 -0.98 6.73 -2.29
C ALA A 31 -0.54 7.10 -0.86
N LYS A 32 -1.52 7.43 -0.03
CA LYS A 32 -1.36 7.70 1.39
C LYS A 32 -1.98 6.55 2.18
N VAL A 33 -1.28 6.04 3.19
CA VAL A 33 -1.80 5.01 4.11
C VAL A 33 -2.87 5.64 5.01
N LEU A 34 -4.04 5.00 5.05
CA LEU A 34 -5.13 5.32 5.96
C LEU A 34 -5.16 4.40 7.18
N GLY A 35 -4.65 3.17 7.04
CA GLY A 35 -4.54 2.21 8.13
C GLY A 35 -4.24 0.80 7.65
N ILE A 36 -4.05 -0.12 8.59
CA ILE A 36 -3.92 -1.55 8.33
C ILE A 36 -5.22 -2.23 8.74
N VAL A 37 -5.79 -3.01 7.84
CA VAL A 37 -7.01 -3.80 8.06
C VAL A 37 -6.59 -5.23 8.40
N PRO A 38 -6.71 -5.65 9.68
CA PRO A 38 -6.41 -7.02 10.06
C PRO A 38 -7.50 -7.96 9.56
N HIS A 39 -7.11 -9.19 9.23
CA HIS A 39 -8.01 -10.27 8.83
C HIS A 39 -7.66 -11.54 9.62
N GLU A 40 -8.65 -12.36 9.96
CA GLU A 40 -8.43 -13.59 10.75
C GLU A 40 -7.85 -14.75 9.91
N GLU A 41 -8.28 -14.88 8.65
CA GLU A 41 -7.94 -16.01 7.78
C GLU A 41 -7.02 -15.66 6.61
N LYS A 42 -6.71 -14.38 6.41
CA LYS A 42 -5.84 -13.90 5.32
C LYS A 42 -4.82 -12.87 5.82
N PRO A 43 -3.73 -12.62 5.08
CA PRO A 43 -2.79 -11.56 5.43
C PRO A 43 -3.48 -10.19 5.57
N PRO A 44 -2.96 -9.30 6.43
CA PRO A 44 -3.52 -7.97 6.57
C PRO A 44 -3.42 -7.19 5.26
N GLU A 45 -4.42 -6.34 5.03
CA GLU A 45 -4.46 -5.41 3.91
C GLU A 45 -4.15 -4.00 4.41
N VAL A 46 -3.65 -3.15 3.52
CA VAL A 46 -3.40 -1.74 3.80
C VAL A 46 -4.49 -0.93 3.12
N MET A 47 -5.22 -0.13 3.89
CA MET A 47 -6.14 0.85 3.34
C MET A 47 -5.35 2.05 2.87
N VAL A 48 -5.51 2.41 1.59
CA VAL A 48 -4.78 3.51 0.95
C VAL A 48 -5.73 4.47 0.25
N SER A 49 -5.34 5.75 0.21
CA SER A 49 -5.98 6.80 -0.57
C SER A 49 -5.04 7.25 -1.68
N TYR A 50 -5.44 7.06 -2.94
CA TYR A 50 -4.60 7.41 -4.09
C TYR A 50 -4.51 8.93 -4.27
N LEU A 51 -3.28 9.43 -4.38
CA LEU A 51 -2.99 10.87 -4.48
C LEU A 51 -3.08 11.39 -5.92
N ASP A 52 -3.38 10.52 -6.88
CA ASP A 52 -3.58 10.89 -8.29
C ASP A 52 -4.97 11.51 -8.58
N GLY A 53 -5.84 11.59 -7.56
CA GLY A 53 -7.12 12.29 -7.60
C GLY A 53 -8.21 11.61 -8.45
N ARG A 54 -7.97 10.38 -8.94
CA ARG A 54 -8.90 9.70 -9.86
C ARG A 54 -9.54 8.44 -9.30
N ARG A 55 -8.99 7.87 -8.21
CA ARG A 55 -9.49 6.65 -7.59
C ARG A 55 -10.01 6.90 -6.17
N LYS A 56 -10.99 6.09 -5.76
CA LYS A 56 -11.45 6.03 -4.37
C LYS A 56 -10.42 5.29 -3.51
N ASP A 57 -10.58 5.42 -2.20
CA ASP A 57 -9.82 4.63 -1.23
C ASP A 57 -10.02 3.13 -1.47
N GLU A 58 -8.95 2.36 -1.28
CA GLU A 58 -8.91 0.93 -1.60
C GLU A 58 -8.10 0.18 -0.54
N CYS A 59 -8.50 -1.06 -0.24
CA CYS A 59 -7.68 -1.98 0.55
C CYS A 59 -6.83 -2.81 -0.40
N VAL A 60 -5.51 -2.75 -0.24
CA VAL A 60 -4.55 -3.49 -1.07
C VAL A 60 -3.72 -4.45 -0.22
N PRO A 61 -3.32 -5.62 -0.76
CA PRO A 61 -2.38 -6.50 -0.08
C PRO A 61 -1.07 -5.79 0.25
N LEU A 62 -0.47 -6.10 1.40
CA LEU A 62 0.81 -5.51 1.81
C LEU A 62 1.91 -5.75 0.77
N GLU A 63 1.88 -6.88 0.07
CA GLU A 63 2.82 -7.23 -1.00
C GLU A 63 2.77 -6.27 -2.22
N TYR A 64 1.68 -5.52 -2.39
CA TYR A 64 1.54 -4.54 -3.46
C TYR A 64 2.21 -3.21 -3.10
N VAL A 65 2.51 -2.99 -1.81
CA VAL A 65 3.27 -1.83 -1.34
C VAL A 65 4.76 -2.07 -1.62
N LYS A 66 5.36 -1.30 -2.54
CA LYS A 66 6.75 -1.51 -2.98
C LYS A 66 7.76 -0.61 -2.29
N GLU A 67 7.42 0.66 -2.13
CA GLU A 67 8.25 1.66 -1.46
C GLU A 67 7.38 2.51 -0.54
N HIS A 68 7.89 2.83 0.64
CA HIS A 68 7.30 3.85 1.50
C HIS A 68 8.32 4.98 1.70
N CYS A 69 7.90 6.21 1.48
CA CYS A 69 8.69 7.36 1.87
C CYS A 69 8.43 7.54 3.37
N LYS A 70 9.33 7.04 4.23
CA LYS A 70 9.23 7.36 5.67
C LYS A 70 9.29 8.88 5.78
N LYS A 71 8.34 9.46 6.49
CA LYS A 71 8.46 10.86 6.88
C LYS A 71 9.62 10.92 7.87
N ASP A 72 10.79 11.40 7.45
CA ASP A 72 11.86 11.72 8.39
C ASP A 72 11.35 12.85 9.29
N TYR A 73 11.00 12.50 10.53
CA TYR A 73 10.73 13.48 11.57
C TYR A 73 12.10 14.03 12.01
N TYR A 74 12.48 15.17 11.44
CA TYR A 74 13.56 16.02 11.97
C TYR A 74 13.09 16.78 13.21
#